data_AF-A0A149VIG6-F1
#
_entry.id   AF-A0A149VIG6-F1
#
_cell.length_a   1.000
_cell.length_b   1.000
_cell.length_c   1.000
_cell.angle_alpha   90.00
_cell.angle_beta   90.00
_cell.angle_gamma   90.00
#
_symmetry.space_group_name_H-M   'P 1'
#
loop_
_entity.id
_entity.type
_entity.pdbx_description
1 polymer ?
#
loop_
_entity_poly.entity_id
_entity_poly.type
_entity_poly.pdbx_seq_one_letter_code
_entity_poly.pdbx_strand_id
1 'polypeptide(L)' 'ADEISPDNCRLWDNQTNEKLDKDRFRRDLGSVREAYQEVARRLGILPEAGNGGDMKGPETMQ' A
#
# COMPACT_ATOMS: atom_id res chain seq x y z
N ALA A 1 0.20 -16.41 10.94
CA ALA A 1 -0.45 -15.19 10.45
C ALA A 1 -0.11 -15.06 8.98
N ASP A 2 -1.08 -14.66 8.15
CA ASP A 2 -0.87 -14.44 6.71
C ASP A 2 -0.70 -12.94 6.44
N GLU A 3 -0.02 -12.59 5.35
CA GLU A 3 0.30 -11.20 5.00
C GLU A 3 -0.63 -10.69 3.89
N ILE A 4 -1.29 -9.56 4.13
CA ILE A 4 -2.05 -8.83 3.12
C ILE A 4 -1.20 -7.66 2.65
N SER A 5 -0.57 -7.83 1.48
CA SER A 5 0.30 -6.85 0.83
C SER A 5 0.04 -6.82 -0.68
N PRO A 6 0.42 -5.74 -1.41
CA PRO A 6 0.30 -5.67 -2.86
C PRO A 6 1.14 -6.73 -3.61
N ASP A 7 1.95 -7.50 -2.89
CA ASP A 7 2.64 -8.69 -3.35
C ASP A 7 1.71 -9.90 -3.54
N ASN A 8 0.73 -10.04 -2.64
CA ASN A 8 -0.20 -11.16 -2.58
C ASN A 8 -1.61 -10.80 -3.08
N CYS A 9 -1.86 -9.52 -3.36
CA CYS A 9 -3.13 -9.00 -3.89
C CYS A 9 -2.94 -8.31 -5.23
N ARG A 10 -3.91 -8.47 -6.14
CA ARG A 10 -3.97 -7.73 -7.41
C ARG A 10 -4.83 -6.48 -7.22
N LEU A 11 -4.20 -5.31 -7.29
CA LEU A 11 -4.83 -4.02 -6.99
C LEU A 11 -4.75 -3.14 -8.23
N TRP A 12 -5.91 -2.88 -8.84
CA TRP A 12 -6.02 -2.04 -10.02
C TRP A 12 -6.75 -0.76 -9.68
N ASP A 13 -6.27 0.35 -10.21
CA ASP A 13 -7.00 1.61 -10.14
C ASP A 13 -8.31 1.50 -10.93
N ASN A 14 -9.43 1.85 -10.31
CA ASN A 14 -10.75 1.70 -10.90
C ASN A 14 -11.01 2.70 -12.05
N GLN A 15 -10.33 3.84 -12.09
CA GLN A 15 -10.51 4.87 -13.11
C GLN A 15 -9.57 4.64 -14.30
N THR A 16 -8.31 4.28 -14.03
CA THR A 16 -7.26 4.19 -15.06
C THR A 16 -6.92 2.75 -15.47
N ASN A 17 -7.41 1.74 -14.74
CA ASN A 17 -6.97 0.34 -14.83
C ASN A 17 -5.45 0.16 -14.63
N GLU A 18 -4.80 1.14 -14.01
CA GLU A 18 -3.39 1.07 -13.68
C GLU A 18 -3.13 0.02 -12.61
N LYS A 19 -2.09 -0.79 -12.80
CA LYS A 19 -1.71 -1.82 -11.83
C LYS A 19 -0.95 -1.15 -10.70
N LEU A 20 -1.40 -1.31 -9.47
CA LEU A 20 -0.76 -0.77 -8.26
C LEU A 20 -0.10 -1.88 -7.41
N ASP A 21 -0.01 -3.07 -7.97
CA ASP A 21 0.51 -4.27 -7.33
C ASP A 21 1.87 -4.71 -7.91
N LYS A 22 2.40 -5.83 -7.41
CA LYS A 22 3.68 -6.40 -7.83
C LYS A 22 3.79 -6.71 -9.33
N ASP A 23 2.69 -6.78 -10.08
CA ASP A 23 2.76 -6.93 -11.54
C ASP A 23 3.47 -5.76 -12.22
N ARG A 24 3.58 -4.59 -11.57
CA ARG A 24 4.42 -3.49 -12.07
C ARG A 24 5.89 -3.88 -12.18
N PHE A 25 6.40 -4.66 -11.22
CA PHE A 25 7.75 -5.20 -11.28
C PHE A 25 7.83 -6.36 -12.30
N ARG A 26 6.87 -7.30 -12.26
CA ARG A 26 6.89 -8.47 -13.17
C ARG A 26 6.81 -8.12 -14.65
N ARG A 27 6.22 -6.96 -14.99
CA ARG A 27 6.00 -6.50 -16.36
C ARG A 27 6.87 -5.30 -16.74
N ASP A 28 7.89 -4.98 -15.93
CA ASP A 28 8.80 -3.84 -16.12
C ASP A 28 8.06 -2.50 -16.37
N LEU A 29 6.91 -2.29 -15.71
CA LEU A 29 6.10 -1.06 -15.83
C LEU A 29 6.67 0.11 -15.02
N GLY A 30 7.72 -0.13 -14.23
CA GLY A 30 8.35 0.88 -13.37
C GLY A 30 7.45 1.38 -12.24
N SER A 31 7.94 2.36 -11.50
CA SER A 31 7.21 3.07 -10.43
C SER A 31 6.54 2.18 -9.38
N VAL A 32 7.19 1.07 -9.01
CA VAL A 32 6.67 0.09 -8.05
C VAL A 32 6.51 0.72 -6.66
N ARG A 33 7.48 1.53 -6.24
CA ARG A 33 7.48 2.19 -4.93
C ARG A 33 6.32 3.17 -4.82
N GLU A 34 6.11 3.97 -5.84
CA GLU A 34 5.07 4.99 -5.92
C GLU A 34 3.69 4.33 -5.91
N ALA A 35 3.52 3.21 -6.63
CA ALA A 35 2.30 2.44 -6.59
C ALA A 35 1.97 1.91 -5.18
N TYR A 36 2.97 1.41 -4.45
CA TYR A 36 2.77 0.91 -3.08
C TYR A 36 2.46 2.05 -2.11
N GLN A 37 3.11 3.21 -2.28
CA GLN A 37 2.79 4.42 -1.52
C GLN A 37 1.35 4.88 -1.80
N GLU A 38 0.89 4.81 -3.05
CA GLU A 38 -0.48 5.18 -3.40
C GLU A 38 -1.51 4.22 -2.79
N VAL A 39 -1.24 2.92 -2.78
CA VAL A 39 -2.07 1.93 -2.06
C VAL A 39 -2.12 2.27 -0.57
N ALA A 40 -0.96 2.52 0.04
CA ALA A 40 -0.85 2.85 1.45
C ALA A 40 -1.55 4.18 1.82
N ARG A 41 -1.51 5.17 0.92
CA ARG A 41 -2.23 6.44 1.06
C ARG A 41 -3.74 6.24 0.98
N ARG A 42 -4.23 5.44 0.02
CA ARG A 42 -5.66 5.12 -0.12
C ARG A 42 -6.22 4.32 1.05
N LEU A 43 -5.40 3.45 1.64
CA LEU A 43 -5.74 2.71 2.85
C LEU A 43 -5.61 3.55 4.12
N GLY A 44 -5.05 4.77 4.05
CA GLY A 44 -4.87 5.65 5.20
C GLY A 44 -3.83 5.15 6.22
N ILE A 45 -2.90 4.27 5.79
CA ILE A 45 -1.87 3.69 6.66
C ILE A 45 -0.56 4.48 6.64
N LEU A 46 -0.39 5.40 5.68
CA LEU A 46 0.70 6.37 5.71
C LEU A 46 0.32 7.52 6.65
N PRO A 47 1.20 7.92 7.58
CA PRO A 47 1.00 9.16 8.30
C PRO A 47 1.06 10.29 7.27
N GLU A 48 -0.09 10.93 7.03
CA GLU A 48 -0.16 12.18 6.28
C GLU A 48 0.91 13.11 6.87
N ALA A 49 1.79 13.64 6.03
CA ALA A 49 2.95 14.46 6.43
C ALA A 49 2.55 15.83 7.04
N GLY A 50 1.42 15.91 7.75
CA GLY A 50 0.85 17.16 8.21
C GLY A 50 -0.25 17.09 9.27
N ASN A 51 -0.50 15.97 9.96
CA ASN A 51 -1.26 16.06 11.23
C ASN A 51 -0.96 14.90 12.18
N GLY A 52 -0.45 15.26 13.36
CA GLY A 52 0.00 14.36 14.40
C GLY A 52 -1.07 13.36 14.85
N GLY A 53 -0.64 12.11 14.89
CA GLY A 53 -1.42 10.99 15.35
C GLY A 53 -0.56 9.75 15.18
N ASP A 54 0.49 9.65 16.00
CA ASP A 54 1.19 8.39 16.22
C ASP A 54 0.11 7.33 16.49
N MET A 55 -0.20 6.50 15.49
CA MET A 55 -0.96 5.28 15.73
C MET A 55 -0.09 4.45 16.66
N LYS A 56 -0.38 4.51 17.96
CA LYS A 56 0.10 3.51 18.90
C LYS A 56 -0.30 2.16 18.32
N GLY A 57 0.69 1.39 17.90
CA GLY A 57 0.49 -0.02 17.53
C GLY A 57 -0.24 -0.72 18.69
N PRO A 58 -1.00 -1.79 18.41
CA PRO A 58 -1.71 -2.50 19.47
C PRO A 58 -0.70 -2.91 20.53
N GLU A 59 -0.90 -2.41 21.76
CA GLU A 59 -0.17 -2.91 22.93
C GLU A 59 -0.45 -4.40 22.99
N THR A 60 0.59 -5.20 22.74
CA THR A 60 0.58 -6.65 22.91
C THR A 60 -0.03 -6.94 24.29
N MET A 61 -1.29 -7.42 24.31
CA MET A 61 -1.84 -8.02 25.52
C MET A 61 -1.10 -9.33 25.75
N GLN A 62 -0.45 -9.39 26.92
CA GLN A 62 0.23 -10.57 27.48
C GLN A 62 -0.65 -11.82 27.45
#